data_AF-A0A0F5VJS7-F1
#
_entry.id   AF-A0A0F5VJS7-F1
#
_cell.length_a   1.000
_cell.length_b   1.000
_cell.length_c   1.000
_cell.angle_alpha   90.00
_cell.angle_beta   90.00
_cell.angle_gamma   90.00
#
_symmetry.space_group_name_H-M   'P 1'
#
loop_
_entity.id
_entity.type
_entity.pdbx_description
1 polymer ?
#
loop_
_entity_poly.entity_id
_entity_poly.type
_entity_poly.pdbx_seq_one_letter_code
_entity_poly.pdbx_strand_id
1 'polypeptide(L)'
;MSTSVTAPPAKNTAPRLRTPRKKHASGKPKRNVLLTALMALMVLYTVVPLIWLVINSTKTQAGLADSNGLWFAHDFALWDNIRDTFTYHDGIFGRWLLNTLLYVVLGAGGATLLAVLGGYALAKFDLPGKRAIFAVVIGAVA
;
A
#
# COMPACT_ATOMS: atom_id res chain seq x y z
N MET A 1 -35.34 -75.79 19.04
CA MET A 1 -34.04 -75.09 18.84
C MET A 1 -34.00 -74.64 17.39
N SER A 2 -34.28 -73.36 17.12
CA SER A 2 -34.01 -72.60 15.87
C SER A 2 -34.65 -71.22 16.03
N THR A 3 -33.91 -70.27 16.61
CA THR A 3 -34.31 -68.86 16.69
C THR A 3 -34.05 -68.20 15.35
N SER A 4 -35.10 -67.88 14.60
CA SER A 4 -35.03 -67.05 13.40
C SER A 4 -34.77 -65.60 13.79
N VAL A 5 -33.53 -65.15 13.61
CA VAL A 5 -33.17 -63.73 13.75
C VAL A 5 -33.58 -63.03 12.45
N THR A 6 -34.69 -62.28 12.49
CA THR A 6 -35.12 -61.41 11.40
C THR A 6 -34.17 -60.22 11.32
N ALA A 7 -33.31 -60.19 10.29
CA ALA A 7 -32.44 -59.04 10.02
C ALA A 7 -33.29 -57.82 9.58
N PRO A 8 -33.00 -56.60 10.05
CA PRO A 8 -33.74 -55.42 9.61
C PRO A 8 -33.42 -55.09 8.13
N PRO A 9 -34.36 -54.53 7.37
CA PRO A 9 -34.14 -54.22 5.97
C PRO A 9 -33.05 -53.15 5.84
N ALA A 10 -32.01 -53.45 5.07
CA ALA A 10 -30.96 -52.51 4.74
C ALA A 10 -31.60 -51.30 4.03
N LYS A 11 -31.62 -50.14 4.71
CA LYS A 11 -32.00 -48.87 4.10
C LYS A 11 -31.01 -48.56 2.99
N ASN A 12 -31.46 -48.75 1.75
CA ASN A 12 -30.77 -48.31 0.54
C ASN A 12 -30.59 -46.79 0.62
N THR A 13 -29.48 -46.35 1.19
CA THR A 13 -29.14 -44.94 1.26
C THR A 13 -28.53 -44.61 -0.09
N ALA A 14 -29.39 -44.28 -1.05
CA ALA A 14 -28.96 -43.87 -2.38
C ALA A 14 -27.82 -42.84 -2.24
N PRO A 15 -26.71 -42.98 -2.99
CA PRO A 15 -25.61 -42.04 -2.90
C PRO A 15 -26.17 -40.67 -3.28
N ARG A 16 -26.22 -39.76 -2.30
CA ARG A 16 -26.60 -38.37 -2.56
C ARG A 16 -25.57 -37.81 -3.54
N LEU A 17 -25.97 -37.68 -4.80
CA LEU A 17 -25.22 -36.96 -5.82
C LEU A 17 -24.90 -35.59 -5.24
N ARG A 18 -23.61 -35.36 -4.94
CA ARG A 18 -23.09 -34.05 -4.56
C ARG A 18 -23.48 -33.10 -5.68
N THR A 19 -24.41 -32.19 -5.39
CA THR A 19 -24.76 -31.12 -6.33
C THR A 19 -23.46 -30.40 -6.70
N PRO A 20 -23.20 -30.16 -7.99
CA PRO A 20 -21.98 -29.51 -8.41
C PRO A 20 -21.99 -28.12 -7.77
N ARG A 21 -21.02 -27.84 -6.89
CA ARG A 21 -20.78 -26.51 -6.34
C ARG A 21 -20.64 -25.58 -7.55
N LYS A 22 -21.62 -24.69 -7.77
CA LYS A 22 -21.57 -23.68 -8.83
C LYS A 22 -20.22 -22.98 -8.70
N LYS A 23 -19.29 -23.28 -9.60
CA LYS A 23 -18.05 -22.53 -9.74
C LYS A 23 -18.52 -21.09 -9.92
N HIS A 24 -18.15 -20.20 -8.99
CA HIS A 24 -18.37 -18.78 -9.20
C HIS A 24 -17.62 -18.48 -10.50
N ALA A 25 -18.35 -18.38 -11.60
CA ALA A 25 -17.81 -17.85 -12.82
C ALA A 25 -17.35 -16.45 -12.43
N SER A 26 -16.04 -16.22 -12.46
CA SER A 26 -15.47 -14.90 -12.33
C SER A 26 -15.99 -14.10 -13.52
N GLY A 27 -17.19 -13.52 -13.35
CA GLY A 27 -17.78 -12.63 -14.33
C GLY A 27 -16.77 -11.54 -14.60
N LYS A 28 -16.52 -11.28 -15.90
CA LYS A 28 -15.65 -10.17 -16.32
C LYS A 28 -16.06 -8.95 -15.50
N PRO A 29 -15.14 -8.32 -14.74
CA PRO A 29 -15.51 -7.21 -13.87
C PRO A 29 -16.16 -6.14 -14.74
N LYS A 30 -17.43 -5.83 -14.46
CA LYS A 30 -18.13 -4.74 -15.16
C LYS A 30 -17.35 -3.48 -14.84
N ARG A 31 -16.68 -2.91 -15.85
CA ARG A 31 -15.88 -1.69 -15.70
C ARG A 31 -16.81 -0.57 -15.25
N ASN A 32 -16.70 -0.19 -13.98
CA ASN A 32 -17.50 0.87 -13.40
C ASN A 32 -16.86 2.21 -13.82
N VAL A 33 -17.46 2.85 -14.82
CA VAL A 33 -16.97 4.13 -15.37
C VAL A 33 -16.92 5.21 -14.29
N LEU A 34 -17.86 5.20 -13.33
CA LEU A 34 -17.87 6.13 -12.20
C LEU A 34 -16.65 5.91 -11.29
N LEU A 35 -16.35 4.66 -10.92
CA LEU A 35 -15.15 4.36 -10.13
C LEU A 35 -13.87 4.72 -10.90
N THR A 36 -13.86 4.49 -12.22
CA THR A 36 -12.71 4.85 -13.06
C THR A 36 -12.52 6.37 -13.10
N ALA A 37 -13.59 7.14 -13.26
CA ALA A 37 -13.55 8.60 -13.25
C ALA A 37 -13.14 9.15 -11.88
N LEU A 38 -13.65 8.58 -10.79
CA LEU A 38 -13.26 8.97 -9.43
C LEU A 38 -11.78 8.69 -9.16
N MET A 39 -11.27 7.53 -9.58
CA MET A 39 -9.84 7.21 -9.48
C MET A 39 -8.99 8.16 -10.33
N ALA A 40 -9.42 8.48 -11.55
CA ALA A 40 -8.75 9.45 -12.40
C ALA A 40 -8.71 10.85 -11.75
N LEU A 41 -9.81 11.28 -11.13
CA LEU A 41 -9.87 12.53 -10.37
C LEU A 41 -8.90 12.54 -9.18
N MET A 42 -8.80 11.43 -8.45
CA MET A 42 -7.84 11.28 -7.34
C MET A 42 -6.38 11.35 -7.84
N VAL A 43 -6.08 10.73 -8.98
CA VAL A 43 -4.75 10.84 -9.60
C VAL A 43 -4.47 12.27 -10.03
N LEU A 44 -5.41 12.95 -10.67
CA LEU A 44 -5.24 14.35 -11.06
C LEU A 44 -5.01 15.24 -9.84
N TYR A 45 -5.79 15.04 -8.78
CA TYR A 45 -5.66 15.78 -7.53
C TYR A 45 -4.26 15.64 -6.90
N THR A 46 -3.65 14.45 -6.94
CA THR A 46 -2.30 14.24 -6.37
C THR A 46 -1.17 14.64 -7.31
N VAL A 47 -1.34 14.47 -8.62
CA VAL A 47 -0.30 14.73 -9.62
C VAL A 47 -0.19 16.21 -9.98
N VAL A 48 -1.31 16.95 -10.01
CA VAL A 48 -1.31 18.38 -10.38
C VAL A 48 -0.37 19.20 -9.49
N PRO A 49 -0.41 19.11 -8.14
CA PRO A 49 0.54 19.82 -7.28
C PRO A 49 2.00 19.42 -7.50
N LEU A 50 2.27 18.16 -7.88
CA LEU A 50 3.64 17.70 -8.16
C LEU A 50 4.17 18.30 -9.46
N ILE A 51 3.36 18.33 -10.53
CA ILE A 51 3.71 19.01 -11.78
C ILE A 51 3.96 20.49 -11.51
N TRP A 52 3.08 21.11 -10.72
CA TRP A 52 3.20 22.51 -10.36
C TRP A 52 4.49 22.80 -9.56
N LEU A 53 4.88 21.93 -8.63
CA LEU A 53 6.15 22.02 -7.92
C LEU A 53 7.36 21.97 -8.86
N VAL A 54 7.32 21.11 -9.87
CA VAL A 54 8.38 21.02 -10.90
C VAL A 54 8.44 22.28 -11.75
N ILE A 55 7.30 22.88 -12.11
CA ILE A 55 7.27 24.16 -12.83
C ILE A 55 7.85 25.28 -11.96
N ASN A 56 7.53 25.31 -10.67
CA ASN A 56 8.05 26.34 -9.76
C ASN A 56 9.55 26.19 -9.50
N SER A 57 10.10 24.97 -9.48
CA SER A 57 11.54 24.77 -9.31
C SER A 57 12.36 25.29 -10.50
N THR A 58 11.75 25.57 -11.66
CA THR A 58 12.42 26.22 -12.79
C THR A 58 12.42 27.74 -12.69
N LYS A 59 11.67 28.35 -11.77
CA LYS A 59 11.52 29.81 -11.67
C LYS A 59 12.57 30.43 -10.75
N THR A 60 12.93 31.68 -11.02
CA THR A 60 13.66 32.53 -10.07
C THR A 60 12.75 32.98 -8.93
N GLN A 61 13.32 33.49 -7.82
CA GLN A 61 12.54 34.05 -6.71
C GLN A 61 11.63 35.21 -7.14
N ALA A 62 12.13 36.09 -8.02
CA ALA A 62 11.32 37.15 -8.62
C ALA A 62 10.24 36.58 -9.55
N GLY A 63 10.58 35.58 -10.36
CA GLY A 63 9.63 34.88 -11.22
C GLY A 63 8.51 34.18 -10.46
N LEU A 64 8.74 33.72 -9.22
CA LEU A 64 7.66 33.18 -8.37
C LEU A 64 6.63 34.23 -7.96
N ALA A 65 7.02 35.51 -7.82
CA ALA A 65 6.14 36.60 -7.44
C ALA A 65 5.44 37.26 -8.64
N ASP A 66 6.15 37.44 -9.77
CA ASP A 66 5.67 38.25 -10.89
C ASP A 66 5.07 37.44 -12.06
N SER A 67 5.29 36.12 -12.13
CA SER A 67 4.80 35.29 -13.24
C SER A 67 3.44 34.63 -12.98
N ASN A 68 2.85 34.06 -14.03
CA ASN A 68 1.61 33.29 -13.92
C ASN A 68 1.73 32.18 -12.85
N GLY A 69 0.84 32.22 -11.86
CA GLY A 69 0.88 31.34 -10.70
C GLY A 69 0.84 29.85 -11.04
N LEU A 70 0.23 29.44 -12.16
CA LEU A 70 0.06 28.04 -12.56
C LEU A 70 0.94 27.61 -13.75
N TRP A 71 1.78 28.50 -14.29
CA TRP A 71 2.53 28.23 -15.52
C TRP A 71 4.00 28.67 -15.43
N PHE A 72 4.80 28.39 -16.44
CA PHE A 72 6.23 28.76 -16.49
C PHE A 72 6.43 30.29 -16.45
N ALA A 73 7.55 30.71 -15.84
CA ALA A 73 8.04 32.08 -15.96
C ALA A 73 8.80 32.27 -17.29
N HIS A 74 9.11 33.51 -17.64
CA HIS A 74 9.95 33.81 -18.81
C HIS A 74 11.40 33.36 -18.60
N ASP A 75 11.84 33.27 -17.34
CA ASP A 75 13.20 32.92 -16.95
C ASP A 75 13.29 31.44 -16.55
N PHE A 76 14.38 30.78 -16.93
CA PHE A 76 14.66 29.38 -16.59
C PHE A 76 15.91 29.28 -15.70
N ALA A 77 15.72 28.91 -14.43
CA ALA A 77 16.75 28.90 -13.39
C ALA A 77 16.89 27.56 -12.66
N LEU A 78 16.45 26.44 -13.27
CA LEU A 78 16.44 25.12 -12.62
C LEU A 78 17.83 24.68 -12.12
N TRP A 79 18.86 24.83 -12.94
CA TRP A 79 20.22 24.41 -12.58
C TRP A 79 20.81 25.27 -11.47
N ASP A 80 20.56 26.58 -11.50
CA ASP A 80 20.99 27.51 -10.46
C ASP A 80 20.29 27.20 -9.14
N ASN A 81 18.97 26.98 -9.17
CA ASN A 81 18.21 26.57 -7.98
C ASN A 81 18.72 25.26 -7.35
N ILE A 82 19.09 24.27 -8.19
CA ILE A 82 19.70 23.03 -7.70
C ILE A 82 21.06 23.33 -7.06
N ARG A 83 21.92 24.08 -7.75
CA ARG A 83 23.24 24.45 -7.22
C ARG A 83 23.11 25.16 -5.89
N ASP A 84 22.28 26.20 -5.82
CA ASP A 84 22.04 27.01 -4.63
C ASP A 84 21.55 26.15 -3.47
N THR A 85 20.65 25.20 -3.72
CA THR A 85 20.18 24.24 -2.70
C THR A 85 21.33 23.42 -2.12
N PHE A 86 22.23 22.91 -2.96
CA PHE A 86 23.36 22.08 -2.53
C PHE A 86 24.57 22.87 -2.02
N THR A 87 24.69 24.15 -2.33
CA THR A 87 25.73 25.04 -1.77
C THR A 87 25.25 25.86 -0.59
N TYR A 88 23.96 25.83 -0.28
CA TYR A 88 23.34 26.54 0.84
C TYR A 88 24.04 26.22 2.17
N HIS A 89 24.47 27.26 2.91
CA HIS A 89 25.21 27.14 4.16
C HIS A 89 26.31 26.05 4.13
N ASP A 90 27.26 26.20 3.20
CA ASP A 90 28.37 25.26 3.00
C ASP A 90 27.92 23.82 2.68
N GLY A 91 26.76 23.70 2.03
CA GLY A 91 26.18 22.42 1.63
C GLY A 91 25.52 21.63 2.76
N ILE A 92 24.98 22.31 3.78
CA ILE A 92 24.26 21.68 4.90
C ILE A 92 23.08 20.82 4.43
N PHE A 93 22.44 21.17 3.31
CA PHE A 93 21.34 20.41 2.73
C PHE A 93 21.74 18.95 2.44
N GLY A 94 22.95 18.72 1.92
CA GLY A 94 23.44 17.36 1.66
C GLY A 94 23.53 16.52 2.94
N ARG A 95 23.92 17.15 4.06
CA ARG A 95 23.95 16.48 5.37
C ARG A 95 22.54 16.19 5.89
N TRP A 96 21.59 17.11 5.74
CA TRP A 96 20.20 16.84 6.09
C TRP A 96 19.61 15.68 5.27
N LEU A 97 19.86 15.67 3.96
CA LEU A 97 19.43 14.58 3.07
C LEU A 97 20.02 13.24 3.51
N LEU A 98 21.31 13.20 3.83
CA LEU A 98 21.98 11.98 4.31
C LEU A 98 21.43 11.52 5.66
N ASN A 99 21.16 12.45 6.58
CA ASN A 99 20.54 12.13 7.87
C ASN A 99 19.16 11.51 7.68
N THR A 100 18.32 12.11 6.83
CA THR A 100 17.00 11.56 6.50
C THR A 100 17.12 10.18 5.88
N LEU A 101 18.05 9.97 4.95
CA LEU A 101 18.28 8.66 4.34
C LEU A 101 18.70 7.63 5.39
N LEU A 102 19.62 7.99 6.29
CA LEU A 102 20.07 7.13 7.38
C LEU A 102 18.90 6.77 8.32
N TYR A 103 18.06 7.73 8.68
CA TYR A 103 16.90 7.51 9.52
C TYR A 103 15.87 6.60 8.86
N VAL A 104 15.61 6.76 7.56
CA VAL A 104 14.69 5.90 6.82
C VAL A 104 15.25 4.48 6.71
N VAL A 105 16.53 4.32 6.37
CA VAL A 105 17.14 2.99 6.23
C VAL A 105 17.17 2.25 7.56
N LEU A 106 17.65 2.89 8.63
CA LEU A 106 17.72 2.24 9.94
C LEU A 106 16.34 2.07 10.58
N GLY A 107 15.50 3.10 10.50
CA GLY A 107 14.17 3.10 11.10
C GLY A 107 13.20 2.19 10.36
N ALA A 108 12.94 2.46 9.07
CA ALA A 108 12.01 1.65 8.30
C ALA A 108 12.57 0.25 8.02
N GLY A 109 13.86 0.13 7.70
CA GLY A 109 14.51 -1.17 7.50
C GLY A 109 14.54 -2.00 8.78
N GLY A 110 14.93 -1.41 9.92
CA GLY A 110 14.90 -2.08 11.22
C GLY A 110 13.49 -2.48 11.65
N ALA A 111 12.51 -1.58 11.51
CA ALA A 111 11.11 -1.88 11.81
C ALA A 111 10.57 -3.01 10.92
N THR A 112 10.90 -3.02 9.62
CA THR A 112 10.50 -4.10 8.71
C THR A 112 11.11 -5.43 9.12
N LEU A 113 12.40 -5.45 9.47
CA LEU A 113 13.07 -6.67 9.93
C LEU A 113 12.43 -7.22 11.22
N LEU A 114 12.17 -6.36 12.19
CA LEU A 114 11.48 -6.74 13.42
C LEU A 114 10.04 -7.21 13.16
N ALA A 115 9.33 -6.55 12.25
CA ALA A 115 7.98 -6.95 11.86
C ALA A 115 7.97 -8.33 11.19
N VAL A 116 8.94 -8.63 10.33
CA VAL A 116 9.08 -9.94 9.70
C VAL A 116 9.40 -11.02 10.73
N LEU A 117 10.34 -10.77 11.65
CA LEU A 117 10.70 -11.73 12.70
C LEU A 117 9.52 -11.98 13.65
N GLY A 118 8.85 -10.93 14.10
CA GLY A 118 7.66 -11.02 14.96
C GLY A 118 6.50 -11.72 14.26
N GLY A 119 6.24 -11.39 13.00
CA GLY A 119 5.25 -12.05 12.16
C GLY A 119 5.55 -13.53 11.94
N TYR A 120 6.81 -13.88 11.69
CA TYR A 120 7.25 -15.27 11.56
C TYR A 120 7.08 -16.04 12.87
N ALA A 121 7.49 -15.45 13.99
CA ALA A 121 7.36 -16.10 15.29
C ALA A 121 5.88 -16.38 15.63
N LEU A 122 5.02 -15.40 15.37
CA LEU A 122 3.58 -15.53 15.54
C LEU A 122 2.99 -16.56 14.58
N ALA A 123 3.46 -16.66 13.34
CA ALA A 123 2.96 -17.62 12.37
C ALA A 123 3.38 -19.07 12.69
N LYS A 124 4.64 -19.29 13.10
CA LYS A 124 5.24 -20.63 13.20
C LYS A 124 5.17 -21.26 14.59
N PHE A 125 5.25 -20.47 15.67
CA PHE A 125 5.30 -21.00 17.04
C PHE A 125 3.96 -20.89 17.76
N ASP A 126 3.73 -21.81 18.70
CA ASP A 126 2.58 -21.81 19.61
C ASP A 126 2.95 -21.10 20.91
N LEU A 127 2.75 -19.78 20.92
CA LEU A 127 3.07 -18.89 22.04
C LEU A 127 1.86 -18.75 22.98
N PRO A 128 2.03 -18.77 24.32
CA PRO A 128 0.97 -18.38 25.24
C PRO A 128 0.61 -16.91 25.02
N GLY A 129 -0.69 -16.61 24.84
CA GLY A 129 -1.18 -15.24 24.56
C GLY A 129 -1.16 -14.81 23.09
N LYS A 130 -0.78 -15.70 22.16
CA LYS A 130 -0.72 -15.45 20.69
C LYS A 130 -1.96 -14.77 20.10
N ARG A 131 -3.16 -15.10 20.58
CA ARG A 131 -4.42 -14.50 20.09
C ARG A 131 -4.56 -13.01 20.45
N ALA A 132 -4.14 -12.62 21.64
CA ALA A 132 -4.20 -11.22 22.07
C ALA A 132 -3.19 -10.37 21.28
N ILE A 133 -1.95 -10.87 21.13
CA ILE A 133 -0.91 -10.21 20.32
C ILE A 133 -1.38 -10.06 18.87
N PHE A 134 -1.96 -11.12 18.28
CA PHE A 134 -2.50 -11.08 16.93
C PHE A 134 -3.62 -10.05 16.79
N ALA A 135 -4.55 -9.98 17.75
CA ALA A 135 -5.63 -9.00 17.74
C ALA A 135 -5.13 -7.56 17.80
N VAL A 136 -4.09 -7.27 18.60
CA VAL A 136 -3.45 -5.95 18.65
C VAL A 136 -2.81 -5.59 17.30
N VAL A 137 -2.11 -6.52 16.66
CA VAL A 137 -1.49 -6.28 15.34
C VAL A 137 -2.55 -5.96 14.28
N ILE A 138 -3.63 -6.73 14.20
CA ILE A 138 -4.71 -6.45 13.25
C ILE A 138 -5.43 -5.14 13.59
N GLY A 139 -5.67 -4.87 14.87
CA GLY A 139 -6.29 -3.63 15.32
C GLY A 139 -5.43 -2.38 15.11
N ALA A 140 -4.10 -2.52 15.03
CA ALA A 140 -3.21 -1.40 14.72
C ALA A 140 -3.17 -1.04 13.23
N VAL A 141 -3.57 -1.96 12.34
CA VAL A 141 -3.57 -1.76 10.88
C VAL A 141 -4.94 -1.31 10.35
N ALA A 142 -6.02 -1.68 11.05
CA ALA A 142 -7.41 -1.36 10.71
C ALA A 142 -7.80 0.05 11.14
#